data_AF-X0W4I0-F1
#
_entry.id   AF-X0W4I0-F1
#
_cell.length_a   1.000
_cell.length_b   1.000
_cell.length_c   1.000
_cell.angle_alpha   90.00
_cell.angle_beta   90.00
_cell.angle_gamma   90.00
#
_symmetry.space_group_name_H-M   'P 1'
#
loop_
_entity.id
_entity.type
_entity.pdbx_description
1 polymer ?
#
loop_
_entity_poly.entity_id
_entity_poly.type
_entity_poly.pdbx_seq_one_letter_code
_entity_poly.pdbx_strand_id
1 'polypeptide(L)'
;YEKLGQSPKTRTRIPEALNPIKDGYCITRSEKQNPAITGSDGSDYNIVHSKWQITYQIDDPERFFKNVYVQDIKPGESYYDIITMSVTPLLESLADDAIVTAMVNYTIDEAIKSQDRIPKHVKRLLQEKLNKIKSGIKVVSIQLTDIIWPRQVNEAFWASIKVSQESQKAISQAKGYAESTINETAGPVALELLAALEDETVSKGTKELLWSQLAGAAQEKIARARAYRTKVVETARANAEYFQKLLPEYRKRPKLV
;
A
#
# COMPACT_ATOMS: atom_id res chain seq x y z
N TYR A 1 -25.36 -8.01 -55.48
CA TYR A 1 -25.18 -8.19 -54.03
C TYR A 1 -23.80 -7.67 -53.66
N GLU A 2 -23.70 -6.38 -53.35
CA GLU A 2 -22.43 -5.70 -53.04
C GLU A 2 -22.43 -5.36 -51.55
N LYS A 3 -21.40 -5.84 -50.83
CA LYS A 3 -21.25 -5.63 -49.38
C LYS A 3 -20.80 -4.19 -49.13
N LEU A 4 -21.67 -3.38 -48.52
CA LEU A 4 -21.32 -2.07 -47.95
C LEU A 4 -20.25 -2.22 -46.86
N GLY A 5 -19.12 -1.55 -47.07
CA GLY A 5 -18.00 -1.50 -46.14
C GLY A 5 -18.37 -0.81 -44.82
N GLN A 6 -17.90 -1.40 -43.71
CA GLN A 6 -17.97 -0.80 -42.39
C GLN A 6 -17.19 0.52 -42.37
N SER A 7 -17.86 1.59 -41.94
CA SER A 7 -17.24 2.89 -41.67
C SER A 7 -16.10 2.74 -40.64
N PRO A 8 -14.97 3.46 -40.79
CA PRO A 8 -13.82 3.31 -39.90
C PRO A 8 -14.20 3.74 -38.48
N LYS A 9 -14.03 2.82 -37.51
CA LYS A 9 -14.24 3.08 -36.08
C LYS A 9 -13.48 4.34 -35.68
N THR A 10 -14.21 5.37 -35.25
CA THR A 10 -13.64 6.63 -34.73
C THR A 10 -12.64 6.29 -33.63
N ARG A 11 -11.35 6.59 -33.86
CA ARG A 11 -10.32 6.48 -32.81
C ARG A 11 -10.65 7.48 -31.72
N THR A 12 -11.20 7.00 -30.61
CA THR A 12 -11.38 7.81 -29.41
C THR A 12 -9.99 8.22 -28.92
N ARG A 13 -9.67 9.51 -29.05
CA ARG A 13 -8.38 10.06 -28.63
C ARG A 13 -8.36 10.06 -27.10
N ILE A 14 -7.73 9.05 -26.51
CA ILE A 14 -7.57 8.97 -25.05
C ILE A 14 -6.67 10.15 -24.64
N PRO A 15 -7.15 11.08 -23.79
CA PRO A 15 -6.35 12.22 -23.37
C PRO A 15 -5.12 11.79 -22.56
N GLU A 16 -4.07 12.61 -22.59
CA GLU A 16 -2.79 12.35 -21.90
C GLU A 16 -2.93 12.42 -20.37
N ALA A 17 -3.93 13.15 -19.88
CA ALA A 17 -4.28 13.30 -18.47
C ALA A 17 -5.77 13.02 -18.21
N LEU A 18 -6.07 12.50 -17.02
CA LEU A 18 -7.44 12.28 -16.53
C LEU A 18 -8.10 13.62 -16.18
N ASN A 19 -9.41 13.75 -16.38
CA ASN A 19 -10.16 14.96 -16.06
C ASN A 19 -10.97 14.74 -14.77
N PRO A 20 -10.53 15.28 -13.62
CA PRO A 20 -11.19 15.02 -12.34
C PRO A 20 -12.65 15.51 -12.29
N ILE A 21 -13.01 16.53 -13.06
CA ILE A 21 -14.37 17.10 -13.11
C ILE A 21 -15.34 16.21 -13.89
N LYS A 22 -14.87 15.52 -14.93
CA LYS A 22 -15.71 14.65 -15.76
C LYS A 22 -15.74 13.20 -15.30
N ASP A 23 -14.68 12.75 -14.64
CA ASP A 23 -14.47 11.34 -14.41
C ASP A 23 -14.77 10.89 -12.96
N GLY A 24 -15.18 11.81 -12.07
CA GLY A 24 -15.71 11.51 -10.74
C GLY A 24 -14.65 11.02 -9.73
N TYR A 25 -13.48 11.67 -9.71
CA TYR A 25 -12.33 11.24 -8.90
C TYR A 25 -11.93 12.26 -7.84
N CYS A 26 -11.64 11.78 -6.63
CA CYS A 26 -11.11 12.59 -5.53
C CYS A 26 -9.57 12.60 -5.56
N ILE A 27 -8.95 13.78 -5.48
CA ILE A 27 -7.49 13.94 -5.37
C ILE A 27 -7.10 13.89 -3.90
N THR A 28 -6.30 12.90 -3.49
CA THR A 28 -5.81 12.82 -2.11
C THR A 28 -4.30 12.95 -2.07
N ARG A 29 -3.78 13.88 -1.25
CA ARG A 29 -2.36 14.02 -0.91
C ARG A 29 -2.07 13.15 0.31
N SER A 30 -1.11 12.24 0.23
CA SER A 30 -0.61 11.49 1.39
C SER A 30 0.72 12.08 1.86
N GLU A 31 0.81 12.51 3.12
CA GLU A 31 2.07 12.95 3.73
C GLU A 31 2.21 12.35 5.13
N LYS A 32 3.28 11.59 5.34
CA LYS A 32 3.65 11.09 6.67
C LYS A 32 4.69 12.05 7.24
N GLN A 33 4.27 13.02 8.04
CA GLN A 33 5.21 13.88 8.77
C GLN A 33 5.94 13.06 9.83
N ASN A 34 7.25 12.96 9.69
CA ASN A 34 8.15 12.44 10.71
C ASN A 34 8.81 13.67 11.40
N PRO A 35 8.51 13.99 12.67
CA PRO A 35 8.91 15.26 13.28
C PRO A 35 10.42 15.40 13.58
N ALA A 36 11.25 14.45 13.16
CA ALA A 36 12.68 14.42 13.48
C ALA A 36 13.63 14.78 12.33
N ILE A 37 13.14 15.15 11.14
CA ILE A 37 13.99 15.53 10.00
C ILE A 37 13.47 16.83 9.38
N THR A 38 13.81 17.95 10.02
CA THR A 38 13.71 19.29 9.43
C THR A 38 14.80 19.44 8.39
N GLY A 39 14.50 19.10 7.14
CA GLY A 39 15.43 19.26 6.02
C GLY A 39 15.16 18.35 4.83
N SER A 40 13.94 18.36 4.31
CA SER A 40 13.68 17.82 2.97
C SER A 40 12.44 18.48 2.36
N ASP A 41 12.63 19.65 1.76
CA ASP A 41 11.68 20.24 0.81
C ASP A 41 11.65 19.38 -0.47
N GLY A 42 10.88 18.30 -0.44
CA GLY A 42 10.81 17.39 -1.57
C GLY A 42 9.75 16.28 -1.50
N SER A 43 8.71 16.42 -0.68
CA SER A 43 7.59 15.48 -0.56
C SER A 43 6.43 15.77 -1.54
N ASP A 44 6.73 16.30 -2.71
CA ASP A 44 5.66 16.65 -3.66
C ASP A 44 5.44 15.54 -4.70
N TYR A 45 4.16 15.22 -4.92
CA TYR A 45 3.57 14.30 -5.91
C TYR A 45 3.17 12.88 -5.48
N ASN A 46 2.43 12.78 -4.37
CA ASN A 46 1.58 11.61 -4.11
C ASN A 46 0.11 11.96 -4.35
N ILE A 47 -0.25 12.23 -5.61
CA ILE A 47 -1.65 12.44 -6.03
C ILE A 47 -2.20 11.09 -6.49
N VAL A 48 -3.20 10.57 -5.78
CA VAL A 48 -3.98 9.42 -6.21
C VAL A 48 -5.43 9.85 -6.46
N HIS A 49 -5.99 9.35 -7.55
CA HIS A 49 -7.40 9.43 -7.85
C HIS A 49 -8.05 8.16 -7.32
N SER A 50 -9.11 8.29 -6.55
CA SER A 50 -9.79 7.14 -5.96
C SER A 50 -11.28 7.18 -6.28
N LYS A 51 -11.84 6.00 -6.54
CA LYS A 51 -13.27 5.79 -6.72
C LYS A 51 -13.84 5.09 -5.50
N TRP A 52 -14.84 5.70 -4.89
CA TRP A 52 -15.45 5.21 -3.67
C TRP A 52 -16.92 4.86 -3.89
N GLN A 53 -17.36 3.79 -3.25
CA GLN A 53 -18.77 3.43 -3.16
C GLN A 53 -19.22 3.53 -1.72
N ILE A 54 -20.27 4.32 -1.49
CA ILE A 54 -20.85 4.57 -0.17
C ILE A 54 -22.26 4.00 -0.16
N THR A 55 -22.55 3.15 0.82
CA THR A 55 -23.92 2.68 1.09
C THR A 55 -24.37 3.29 2.40
N TYR A 56 -25.53 3.93 2.39
CA TYR A 56 -26.10 4.61 3.54
C TYR A 56 -27.57 4.26 3.74
N GLN A 57 -28.06 4.56 4.94
CA GLN A 57 -29.45 4.41 5.35
C GLN A 57 -29.88 5.66 6.11
N ILE A 58 -31.13 6.07 5.94
CA ILE A 58 -31.76 7.05 6.84
C ILE A 58 -32.22 6.28 8.07
N ASP A 59 -31.51 6.44 9.18
CA ASP A 59 -31.73 5.70 10.43
C ASP A 59 -32.74 6.41 11.34
N ASP A 60 -32.69 7.74 11.35
CA ASP A 60 -33.62 8.60 12.09
C ASP A 60 -34.27 9.59 11.11
N PRO A 61 -35.48 9.26 10.59
CA PRO A 61 -36.19 10.11 9.65
C PRO A 61 -36.53 11.49 10.21
N GLU A 62 -36.85 11.59 11.51
CA GLU A 62 -37.20 12.87 12.12
C GLU A 62 -35.99 13.82 12.14
N ARG A 63 -34.84 13.33 12.59
CA ARG A 63 -33.60 14.11 12.54
C ARG A 63 -33.18 14.44 11.13
N PHE A 64 -33.39 13.51 10.20
CA PHE A 64 -33.10 13.72 8.79
C PHE A 64 -33.89 14.90 8.21
N PHE A 65 -35.22 14.87 8.27
CA PHE A 65 -36.02 15.96 7.70
C PHE A 65 -35.88 17.29 8.44
N LYS A 66 -35.43 17.27 9.70
CA LYS A 66 -35.20 18.49 10.49
C LYS A 66 -33.87 19.17 10.18
N ASN A 67 -32.81 18.39 9.92
CA ASN A 67 -31.44 18.90 9.83
C ASN A 67 -30.82 18.77 8.43
N VAL A 68 -31.46 18.01 7.52
CA VAL A 68 -31.03 17.85 6.13
C VAL A 68 -32.06 18.53 5.23
N TYR A 69 -31.60 19.42 4.37
CA TYR A 69 -32.45 20.06 3.38
C TYR A 69 -32.89 19.04 2.33
N VAL A 70 -34.20 18.92 2.13
CA VAL A 70 -34.82 18.16 1.05
C VAL A 70 -35.74 19.11 0.31
N GLN A 71 -35.64 19.15 -1.01
CA GLN A 71 -36.48 20.03 -1.82
C GLN A 71 -37.97 19.64 -1.72
N ASP A 72 -38.85 20.65 -1.78
CA ASP A 72 -40.29 20.42 -1.86
C ASP A 72 -40.68 19.67 -3.13
N ILE A 73 -41.55 18.68 -2.97
CA ILE A 73 -42.01 17.79 -4.04
C ILE A 73 -43.08 18.48 -4.87
N LYS A 74 -42.92 18.44 -6.20
CA LYS A 74 -43.98 18.86 -7.12
C LYS A 74 -44.87 17.66 -7.49
N PRO A 75 -46.16 17.90 -7.81
CA PRO A 75 -47.05 16.83 -8.28
C PRO A 75 -46.45 16.08 -9.48
N GLY A 76 -46.30 14.77 -9.36
CA GLY A 76 -45.74 13.90 -10.40
C GLY A 76 -44.26 13.52 -10.24
N GLU A 77 -43.56 14.05 -9.23
CA GLU A 77 -42.16 13.69 -8.95
C GLU A 77 -42.04 12.52 -7.96
N SER A 78 -40.98 11.72 -8.10
CA SER A 78 -40.68 10.58 -7.22
C SER A 78 -39.98 11.03 -5.95
N TYR A 79 -40.50 10.59 -4.79
CA TYR A 79 -39.92 10.86 -3.47
C TYR A 79 -38.46 10.39 -3.37
N TYR A 80 -38.18 9.21 -3.95
CA TYR A 80 -36.85 8.61 -3.94
C TYR A 80 -35.83 9.46 -4.72
N ASP A 81 -36.23 9.99 -5.88
CA ASP A 81 -35.33 10.76 -6.74
C ASP A 81 -34.98 12.10 -6.09
N ILE A 82 -35.99 12.78 -5.50
CA ILE A 82 -35.79 14.07 -4.81
C ILE A 82 -34.87 13.93 -3.60
N ILE A 83 -35.08 12.91 -2.76
CA ILE A 83 -34.19 12.64 -1.63
C ILE A 83 -32.78 12.34 -2.13
N THR A 84 -32.64 11.47 -3.13
CA THR A 84 -31.33 11.11 -3.67
C THR A 84 -30.61 12.35 -4.20
N MET A 85 -31.29 13.20 -4.98
CA MET A 85 -30.71 14.44 -5.50
C MET A 85 -30.34 15.45 -4.40
N SER A 86 -31.11 15.52 -3.32
CA SER A 86 -30.86 16.45 -2.21
C SER A 86 -29.72 15.98 -1.31
N VAL A 87 -29.62 14.66 -1.07
CA VAL A 87 -28.65 14.06 -0.14
C VAL A 87 -27.28 13.83 -0.80
N THR A 88 -27.25 13.51 -2.09
CA THR A 88 -26.01 13.23 -2.82
C THR A 88 -24.95 14.32 -2.66
N PRO A 89 -25.22 15.63 -2.91
CA PRO A 89 -24.18 16.66 -2.78
C PRO A 89 -23.68 16.82 -1.34
N LEU A 90 -24.55 16.61 -0.35
CA LEU A 90 -24.16 16.63 1.07
C LEU A 90 -23.21 15.46 1.38
N LEU A 91 -23.56 14.25 0.94
CA LEU A 91 -22.74 13.06 1.16
C LEU A 91 -21.42 13.15 0.41
N GLU A 92 -21.41 13.61 -0.84
CA GLU A 92 -20.19 13.81 -1.62
C GLU A 92 -19.24 14.78 -0.91
N SER A 93 -19.72 15.96 -0.52
CA SER A 93 -18.88 16.97 0.14
C SER A 93 -18.29 16.48 1.47
N LEU A 94 -19.09 15.81 2.31
CA LEU A 94 -18.62 15.28 3.58
C LEU A 94 -17.72 14.05 3.41
N ALA A 95 -17.99 13.23 2.40
CA ALA A 95 -17.18 12.06 2.07
C ALA A 95 -15.82 12.49 1.52
N ASP A 96 -15.76 13.47 0.63
CA ASP A 96 -14.51 14.02 0.09
C ASP A 96 -13.58 14.46 1.23
N ASP A 97 -14.12 15.26 2.16
CA ASP A 97 -13.37 15.74 3.31
C ASP A 97 -12.92 14.58 4.24
N ALA A 98 -13.78 13.58 4.47
CA ALA A 98 -13.43 12.39 5.24
C ALA A 98 -12.36 11.52 4.55
N ILE A 99 -12.44 11.37 3.23
CA ILE A 99 -11.48 10.60 2.41
C ILE A 99 -10.12 11.30 2.43
N VAL A 100 -10.08 12.61 2.16
CA VAL A 100 -8.84 13.38 2.19
C VAL A 100 -8.21 13.31 3.57
N THR A 101 -8.99 13.54 4.63
CA THR A 101 -8.52 13.46 6.02
C THR A 101 -7.95 12.07 6.36
N ALA A 102 -8.60 11.00 5.90
CA ALA A 102 -8.11 9.64 6.13
C ALA A 102 -6.81 9.37 5.36
N MET A 103 -6.79 9.70 4.06
CA MET A 103 -5.71 9.37 3.13
C MET A 103 -4.40 10.10 3.42
N VAL A 104 -4.45 11.29 4.03
CA VAL A 104 -3.24 12.00 4.50
C VAL A 104 -2.42 11.14 5.46
N ASN A 105 -3.07 10.30 6.27
CA ASN A 105 -2.43 9.49 7.30
C ASN A 105 -1.83 8.17 6.80
N TYR A 106 -1.97 7.83 5.51
CA TYR A 106 -1.52 6.57 4.94
C TYR A 106 -0.53 6.79 3.81
N THR A 107 0.46 5.89 3.67
CA THR A 107 1.35 5.93 2.49
C THR A 107 0.64 5.33 1.28
N ILE A 108 1.12 5.61 0.05
CA ILE A 108 0.52 4.99 -1.16
C ILE A 108 0.64 3.46 -1.13
N ASP A 109 1.77 2.93 -0.67
CA ASP A 109 1.96 1.49 -0.49
C ASP A 109 0.91 0.88 0.45
N GLU A 110 0.56 1.60 1.53
CA GLU A 110 -0.51 1.20 2.44
C GLU A 110 -1.88 1.36 1.78
N ALA A 111 -2.10 2.39 0.97
CA ALA A 111 -3.34 2.60 0.23
C ALA A 111 -3.65 1.49 -0.77
N ILE A 112 -2.62 0.98 -1.45
CA ILE A 112 -2.75 -0.13 -2.41
C ILE A 112 -2.95 -1.47 -1.69
N LYS A 113 -2.25 -1.69 -0.57
CA LYS A 113 -2.31 -2.96 0.16
C LYS A 113 -3.50 -3.08 1.11
N SER A 114 -4.05 -1.95 1.57
CA SER A 114 -5.13 -1.94 2.55
C SER A 114 -6.51 -2.01 1.89
N GLN A 115 -7.05 -3.23 1.79
CA GLN A 115 -8.45 -3.41 1.40
C GLN A 115 -9.45 -2.93 2.47
N ASP A 116 -9.07 -2.97 3.76
CA ASP A 116 -10.03 -2.83 4.87
C ASP A 116 -9.79 -1.62 5.79
N ARG A 117 -8.53 -1.27 6.04
CA ARG A 117 -8.19 -0.28 7.08
C ARG A 117 -8.65 1.11 6.69
N ILE A 118 -8.38 1.52 5.45
CA ILE A 118 -8.71 2.85 4.96
C ILE A 118 -10.23 3.02 4.85
N PRO A 119 -11.01 2.11 4.22
CA PRO A 119 -12.46 2.27 4.19
C PRO A 119 -13.10 2.29 5.60
N LYS A 120 -12.58 1.51 6.55
CA LYS A 120 -13.01 1.58 7.96
C LYS A 120 -12.73 2.96 8.59
N HIS A 121 -11.55 3.54 8.31
CA HIS A 121 -11.20 4.87 8.79
C HIS A 121 -12.11 5.96 8.19
N VAL A 122 -12.30 5.94 6.87
CA VAL A 122 -13.20 6.87 6.17
C VAL A 122 -14.62 6.74 6.71
N LYS A 123 -15.12 5.51 6.90
CA LYS A 123 -16.46 5.26 7.44
C LYS A 123 -16.66 5.91 8.81
N ARG A 124 -15.67 5.77 9.70
CA ARG A 124 -15.70 6.39 11.03
C ARG A 124 -15.77 7.92 10.92
N LEU A 125 -14.88 8.53 10.13
CA LEU A 125 -14.82 9.99 9.97
C LEU A 125 -16.11 10.55 9.34
N LEU A 126 -16.62 9.90 8.28
CA LEU A 126 -17.87 10.31 7.64
C LEU A 126 -19.04 10.21 8.63
N GLN A 127 -19.14 9.13 9.40
CA GLN A 127 -20.18 8.98 10.41
C GLN A 127 -20.07 10.05 11.52
N GLU A 128 -18.86 10.36 11.98
CA GLU A 128 -18.63 11.43 12.96
C GLU A 128 -19.13 12.80 12.45
N LYS A 129 -18.85 13.12 11.18
CA LYS A 129 -19.31 14.36 10.54
C LYS A 129 -20.83 14.40 10.39
N LEU A 130 -21.45 13.32 9.94
CA LEU A 130 -22.91 13.19 9.83
C LEU A 130 -23.60 13.31 11.20
N ASN A 131 -23.01 12.71 12.24
CA ASN A 131 -23.50 12.81 13.60
C ASN A 131 -23.40 14.25 14.14
N LYS A 132 -22.33 14.99 13.79
CA LYS A 132 -22.11 16.37 14.24
C LYS A 132 -23.22 17.32 13.74
N ILE A 133 -23.68 17.13 12.50
CA ILE A 133 -24.81 17.88 11.94
C ILE A 133 -26.17 17.27 12.28
N LYS A 134 -26.19 16.18 13.08
CA LYS A 134 -27.39 15.44 13.46
C LYS A 134 -28.24 15.04 12.25
N SER A 135 -27.60 14.61 11.16
CA SER A 135 -28.29 14.35 9.88
C SER A 135 -29.26 13.18 9.90
N GLY A 136 -29.21 12.30 10.91
CA GLY A 136 -30.01 11.07 10.92
C GLY A 136 -29.57 10.02 9.87
N ILE A 137 -28.47 10.27 9.15
CA ILE A 137 -27.92 9.35 8.15
C ILE A 137 -26.88 8.43 8.81
N LYS A 138 -27.00 7.13 8.54
CA LYS A 138 -26.08 6.09 8.98
C LYS A 138 -25.35 5.49 7.80
N VAL A 139 -24.03 5.46 7.88
CA VAL A 139 -23.15 4.85 6.88
C VAL A 139 -23.10 3.34 7.12
N VAL A 140 -23.61 2.57 6.17
CA VAL A 140 -23.64 1.10 6.22
C VAL A 140 -22.29 0.54 5.82
N SER A 141 -21.77 0.95 4.67
CA SER A 141 -20.47 0.51 4.16
C SER A 141 -19.81 1.60 3.33
N ILE A 142 -18.48 1.54 3.30
CA ILE A 142 -17.64 2.31 2.39
C ILE A 142 -16.68 1.30 1.75
N GLN A 143 -16.53 1.41 0.44
CA GLN A 143 -15.63 0.57 -0.35
C GLN A 143 -14.76 1.45 -1.23
N LEU A 144 -13.48 1.10 -1.30
CA LEU A 144 -12.53 1.66 -2.24
C LEU A 144 -12.52 0.76 -3.48
N THR A 145 -13.11 1.24 -4.58
CA THR A 145 -13.33 0.45 -5.79
C THR A 145 -12.12 0.51 -6.73
N ASP A 146 -11.51 1.68 -6.88
CA ASP A 146 -10.41 1.89 -7.81
C ASP A 146 -9.44 2.96 -7.29
N ILE A 147 -8.16 2.81 -7.61
CA ILE A 147 -7.11 3.79 -7.34
C ILE A 147 -6.28 3.95 -8.61
N ILE A 148 -6.36 5.13 -9.22
CA ILE A 148 -5.65 5.48 -10.45
C ILE A 148 -4.67 6.61 -10.16
N TRP A 149 -3.45 6.52 -10.65
CA TRP A 149 -2.45 7.59 -10.55
C TRP A 149 -2.23 8.27 -11.91
N PRO A 150 -1.75 9.54 -11.94
CA PRO A 150 -1.47 10.23 -13.18
C PRO A 150 -0.46 9.45 -14.05
N ARG A 151 -0.73 9.33 -15.36
CA ARG A 151 0.11 8.51 -16.27
C ARG A 151 1.56 8.98 -16.36
N GLN A 152 1.82 10.26 -16.09
CA GLN A 152 3.16 10.87 -16.14
C GLN A 152 4.11 10.39 -15.03
N VAL A 153 3.59 9.83 -13.93
CA VAL A 153 4.39 9.27 -12.82
C VAL A 153 4.34 7.74 -12.77
N ASN A 154 3.64 7.10 -13.72
CA ASN A 154 3.40 5.65 -13.74
C ASN A 154 4.72 4.85 -13.76
N GLU A 155 5.69 5.25 -14.57
CA GLU A 155 6.96 4.52 -14.73
C GLU A 155 7.86 4.62 -13.48
N ALA A 156 8.01 5.82 -12.92
CA ALA A 156 8.74 6.03 -11.67
C ALA A 156 8.07 5.30 -10.48
N PHE A 157 6.74 5.19 -10.49
CA PHE A 157 5.99 4.50 -9.46
C PHE A 157 6.13 2.97 -9.57
N TRP A 158 6.01 2.41 -10.78
CA TRP A 158 6.28 0.97 -11.01
C TRP A 158 7.72 0.60 -10.68
N ALA A 159 8.69 1.47 -10.99
CA ALA A 159 10.07 1.27 -10.59
C ALA A 159 10.21 1.23 -9.06
N SER A 160 9.55 2.13 -8.32
CA SER A 160 9.55 2.14 -6.85
C SER A 160 8.88 0.91 -6.25
N ILE A 161 7.71 0.49 -6.76
CA ILE A 161 7.03 -0.74 -6.30
C ILE A 161 7.92 -1.96 -6.58
N LYS A 162 8.47 -2.07 -7.79
CA LYS A 162 9.34 -3.18 -8.18
C LYS A 162 10.55 -3.26 -7.25
N VAL A 163 11.20 -2.13 -6.98
CA VAL A 163 12.34 -2.06 -6.05
C VAL A 163 11.92 -2.39 -4.61
N SER A 164 10.77 -1.92 -4.15
CA SER A 164 10.23 -2.23 -2.81
C SER A 164 9.95 -3.74 -2.68
N GLN A 165 9.37 -4.36 -3.71
CA GLN A 165 9.16 -5.81 -3.76
C GLN A 165 10.47 -6.60 -3.83
N GLU A 166 11.44 -6.16 -4.66
CA GLU A 166 12.77 -6.76 -4.75
C GLU A 166 13.53 -6.66 -3.43
N SER A 167 13.46 -5.51 -2.76
CA SER A 167 14.03 -5.31 -1.42
C SER A 167 13.39 -6.24 -0.39
N GLN A 168 12.05 -6.31 -0.36
CA GLN A 168 11.34 -7.21 0.55
C GLN A 168 11.67 -8.67 0.28
N LYS A 169 11.82 -9.06 -1.00
CA LYS A 169 12.25 -10.39 -1.41
C LYS A 169 13.67 -10.69 -0.93
N ALA A 170 14.61 -9.76 -1.11
CA ALA A 170 15.99 -9.89 -0.64
C ALA A 170 16.05 -10.05 0.89
N ILE A 171 15.26 -9.27 1.64
CA ILE A 171 15.15 -9.39 3.10
C ILE A 171 14.59 -10.75 3.50
N SER A 172 13.52 -11.21 2.84
CA SER A 172 12.90 -12.51 3.11
C SER A 172 13.87 -13.67 2.83
N GLN A 173 14.57 -13.63 1.69
CA GLN A 173 15.60 -14.60 1.34
C GLN A 173 16.77 -14.60 2.33
N ALA A 174 17.20 -13.43 2.80
CA ALA A 174 18.25 -13.31 3.80
C ALA A 174 17.83 -13.91 5.15
N LYS A 175 16.58 -13.70 5.57
CA LYS A 175 16.02 -14.33 6.78
C LYS A 175 15.93 -15.86 6.63
N GLY A 176 15.37 -16.35 5.53
CA GLY A 176 15.27 -17.78 5.26
C GLY A 176 16.64 -18.47 5.17
N TYR A 177 17.63 -17.81 4.57
CA TYR A 177 19.01 -18.32 4.55
C TYR A 177 19.60 -18.40 5.97
N ALA A 178 19.38 -17.38 6.80
CA ALA A 178 19.82 -17.40 8.20
C ALA A 178 19.16 -18.54 8.99
N GLU A 179 17.85 -18.75 8.82
CA GLU A 179 17.10 -19.83 9.45
C GLU A 179 17.58 -21.23 8.99
N SER A 180 17.73 -21.45 7.66
CA SER A 180 18.26 -22.70 7.12
C SER A 180 19.67 -22.97 7.63
N THR A 181 20.52 -21.93 7.67
CA THR A 181 21.89 -22.07 8.17
C THR A 181 21.90 -22.49 9.63
N ILE A 182 21.08 -21.87 10.49
CA ILE A 182 20.97 -22.22 11.92
C ILE A 182 20.49 -23.68 12.08
N ASN A 183 19.40 -24.06 11.38
CA ASN A 183 18.85 -25.41 11.43
C ASN A 183 19.86 -26.47 10.95
N GLU A 184 20.55 -26.24 9.84
CA GLU A 184 21.60 -27.12 9.34
C GLU A 184 22.83 -27.16 10.25
N THR A 185 23.06 -26.15 11.09
CA THR A 185 24.22 -26.13 12.01
C THR A 185 23.94 -26.95 13.26
N ALA A 186 22.71 -26.87 13.78
CA ALA A 186 22.30 -27.60 14.97
C ALA A 186 21.88 -29.05 14.70
N GLY A 187 21.72 -29.46 13.44
CA GLY A 187 21.21 -30.79 13.10
C GLY A 187 22.26 -31.90 13.16
N PRO A 188 22.92 -32.22 12.04
CA PRO A 188 23.62 -33.51 11.87
C PRO A 188 24.81 -33.71 12.82
N VAL A 189 25.72 -32.73 12.92
CA VAL A 189 26.94 -32.89 13.74
C VAL A 189 26.63 -32.81 15.25
N ALA A 190 25.62 -32.04 15.65
CA ALA A 190 25.21 -31.98 17.05
C ALA A 190 24.48 -33.26 17.48
N LEU A 191 23.68 -33.87 16.59
CA LEU A 191 23.05 -35.16 16.83
C LEU A 191 24.09 -36.29 16.96
N GLU A 192 25.10 -36.30 16.08
CA GLU A 192 26.22 -37.25 16.16
C GLU A 192 27.03 -37.09 17.46
N LEU A 193 27.29 -35.85 17.88
CA LEU A 193 27.95 -35.57 19.16
C LEU A 193 27.10 -36.02 20.36
N LEU A 194 25.78 -35.78 20.32
CA LEU A 194 24.86 -36.16 21.39
C LEU A 194 24.83 -37.68 21.55
N ALA A 195 24.71 -38.42 20.45
CA ALA A 195 24.77 -39.88 20.44
C ALA A 195 26.13 -40.41 20.94
N ALA A 196 27.24 -39.79 20.55
CA ALA A 196 28.58 -40.16 21.00
C ALA A 196 28.84 -39.81 22.49
N LEU A 197 28.12 -38.83 23.06
CA LEU A 197 28.19 -38.50 24.48
C LEU A 197 27.39 -39.49 25.34
N GLU A 198 26.26 -39.98 24.83
CA GLU A 198 25.42 -40.99 25.48
C GLU A 198 26.06 -42.39 25.48
N ASP A 199 26.92 -42.70 24.51
CA ASP A 199 27.66 -43.97 24.46
C ASP A 199 28.97 -43.91 25.27
N GLU A 200 29.06 -44.69 26.35
CA GLU A 200 30.23 -44.78 27.24
C GLU A 200 31.41 -45.54 26.62
N THR A 201 31.18 -46.28 25.52
CA THR A 201 32.22 -47.08 24.86
C THR A 201 33.13 -46.28 23.93
N VAL A 202 32.72 -45.06 23.57
CA VAL A 202 33.43 -44.19 22.64
C VAL A 202 34.63 -43.53 23.33
N SER A 203 35.82 -43.71 22.73
CA SER A 203 37.08 -43.12 23.21
C SER A 203 37.02 -41.60 23.37
N LYS A 204 37.65 -41.08 24.44
CA LYS A 204 37.79 -39.63 24.68
C LYS A 204 38.36 -38.87 23.47
N GLY A 205 39.30 -39.47 22.73
CA GLY A 205 39.89 -38.84 21.55
C GLY A 205 38.89 -38.66 20.41
N THR A 206 37.92 -39.58 20.26
CA THR A 206 36.85 -39.47 19.26
C THR A 206 35.87 -38.35 19.63
N LYS A 207 35.55 -38.20 20.93
CA LYS A 207 34.69 -37.12 21.43
C LYS A 207 35.34 -35.74 21.24
N GLU A 208 36.65 -35.60 21.50
CA GLU A 208 37.40 -34.37 21.23
C GLU A 208 37.47 -34.02 19.74
N LEU A 209 37.64 -35.01 18.86
CA LEU A 209 37.63 -34.80 17.42
C LEU A 209 36.28 -34.26 16.94
N LEU A 210 35.16 -34.86 17.39
CA LEU A 210 33.82 -34.40 17.05
C LEU A 210 33.55 -32.98 17.57
N TRP A 211 34.01 -32.65 18.78
CA TRP A 211 33.96 -31.29 19.32
C TRP A 211 34.75 -30.28 18.47
N SER A 212 35.97 -30.64 18.07
CA SER A 212 36.79 -29.79 17.20
C SER A 212 36.16 -29.60 15.83
N GLN A 213 35.52 -30.63 15.27
CA GLN A 213 34.82 -30.56 13.99
C GLN A 213 33.56 -29.68 14.08
N LEU A 214 32.76 -29.84 15.15
CA LEU A 214 31.60 -28.99 15.43
C LEU A 214 32.02 -27.52 15.58
N ALA A 215 33.09 -27.27 16.37
CA ALA A 215 33.62 -25.92 16.57
C ALA A 215 34.12 -25.29 15.26
N GLY A 216 34.85 -26.06 14.45
CA GLY A 216 35.31 -25.62 13.12
C GLY A 216 34.16 -25.31 12.17
N ALA A 217 33.16 -26.20 12.09
CA ALA A 217 31.97 -26.03 11.26
C ALA A 217 31.14 -24.81 11.71
N ALA A 218 30.98 -24.61 13.01
CA ALA A 218 30.30 -23.44 13.57
C ALA A 218 31.06 -22.15 13.22
N GLN A 219 32.38 -22.15 13.33
CA GLN A 219 33.22 -20.98 13.04
C GLN A 219 33.22 -20.63 11.55
N GLU A 220 33.28 -21.62 10.66
CA GLU A 220 33.14 -21.44 9.22
C GLU A 220 31.77 -20.85 8.88
N LYS A 221 30.69 -21.38 9.47
CA LYS A 221 29.34 -20.87 9.23
C LYS A 221 29.13 -19.45 9.77
N ILE A 222 29.67 -19.11 10.94
CA ILE A 222 29.67 -17.73 11.46
C ILE A 222 30.40 -16.79 10.49
N ALA A 223 31.53 -17.22 9.94
CA ALA A 223 32.27 -16.45 8.94
C ALA A 223 31.44 -16.24 7.66
N ARG A 224 30.80 -17.30 7.14
CA ARG A 224 29.91 -17.23 5.96
C ARG A 224 28.70 -16.32 6.21
N ALA A 225 28.06 -16.42 7.38
CA ALA A 225 26.94 -15.57 7.75
C ALA A 225 27.33 -14.08 7.87
N ARG A 226 28.49 -13.79 8.46
CA ARG A 226 29.04 -12.42 8.53
C ARG A 226 29.35 -11.88 7.13
N ALA A 227 29.99 -12.67 6.27
CA ALA A 227 30.27 -12.28 4.90
C ALA A 227 29.00 -12.01 4.09
N TYR A 228 27.98 -12.86 4.22
CA TYR A 228 26.68 -12.68 3.58
C TYR A 228 25.97 -11.41 4.08
N ARG A 229 25.95 -11.18 5.41
CA ARG A 229 25.40 -9.94 5.99
C ARG A 229 26.08 -8.70 5.41
N THR A 230 27.41 -8.69 5.36
CA THR A 230 28.18 -7.58 4.78
C THR A 230 27.80 -7.39 3.31
N LYS A 231 27.74 -8.46 2.52
CA LYS A 231 27.33 -8.39 1.10
C LYS A 231 25.95 -7.77 0.93
N VAL A 232 24.96 -8.19 1.74
CA VAL A 232 23.59 -7.66 1.68
C VAL A 232 23.55 -6.17 2.02
N VAL A 233 24.24 -5.75 3.09
CA VAL A 233 24.31 -4.35 3.52
C VAL A 233 24.98 -3.47 2.45
N GLU A 234 26.11 -3.91 1.90
CA GLU A 234 26.82 -3.17 0.86
C GLU A 234 26.02 -3.09 -0.44
N THR A 235 25.31 -4.17 -0.83
CA THR A 235 24.42 -4.14 -1.99
C THR A 235 23.26 -3.16 -1.78
N ALA A 236 22.65 -3.15 -0.60
CA ALA A 236 21.58 -2.22 -0.27
C ALA A 236 22.06 -0.76 -0.26
N ARG A 237 23.25 -0.50 0.30
CA ARG A 237 23.87 0.83 0.30
C ARG A 237 24.20 1.30 -1.12
N ALA A 238 24.82 0.45 -1.92
CA ALA A 238 25.17 0.76 -3.31
C ALA A 238 23.92 1.09 -4.15
N ASN A 239 22.83 0.32 -3.97
CA ASN A 239 21.56 0.61 -4.61
C ASN A 239 21.00 1.97 -4.17
N ALA A 240 20.99 2.25 -2.87
CA ALA A 240 20.51 3.53 -2.34
C ALA A 240 21.31 4.72 -2.89
N GLU A 241 22.64 4.61 -2.96
CA GLU A 241 23.52 5.63 -3.54
C GLU A 241 23.30 5.82 -5.04
N TYR A 242 23.11 4.72 -5.79
CA TYR A 242 22.75 4.77 -7.21
C TYR A 242 21.45 5.55 -7.42
N PHE A 243 20.42 5.30 -6.61
CA PHE A 243 19.15 6.02 -6.69
C PHE A 243 19.27 7.50 -6.32
N GLN A 244 20.06 7.85 -5.31
CA GLN A 244 20.35 9.26 -4.99
C GLN A 244 21.01 9.99 -6.15
N LYS A 245 21.87 9.31 -6.93
CA LYS A 245 22.52 9.89 -8.12
C LYS A 245 21.58 10.00 -9.31
N LEU A 246 20.61 9.09 -9.45
CA LEU A 246 19.62 9.11 -10.54
C LEU A 246 18.51 10.15 -10.32
N LEU A 247 18.14 10.40 -9.07
CA LEU A 247 17.05 11.31 -8.66
C LEU A 247 17.12 12.71 -9.30
N PRO A 248 18.28 13.40 -9.36
CA PRO A 248 18.40 14.71 -9.99
C PRO A 248 18.18 14.69 -11.51
N GLU A 249 18.65 13.65 -12.21
CA GLU A 249 18.49 13.50 -13.66
C GLU A 249 17.03 13.19 -14.02
N TYR A 250 16.37 12.34 -13.25
CA TYR A 250 14.92 12.08 -13.38
C TYR A 250 14.09 13.35 -13.17
N ARG A 251 14.43 14.16 -12.16
CA ARG A 251 13.74 15.44 -11.90
C ARG A 251 13.89 16.44 -13.05
N LYS A 252 15.02 16.42 -13.77
CA LYS A 252 15.28 17.34 -14.89
C LYS A 252 14.66 16.87 -16.22
N ARG A 253 14.51 15.55 -16.43
CA ARG A 253 14.08 14.97 -17.71
C ARG A 253 13.15 13.76 -17.53
N PRO A 254 11.88 13.98 -17.16
CA PRO A 254 10.93 12.90 -16.87
C PRO A 254 10.43 12.12 -18.11
N LYS A 255 10.94 12.38 -19.33
CA LYS A 255 10.48 11.76 -20.59
C LYS A 255 11.53 10.87 -21.28
N LEU A 256 12.69 10.64 -20.68
CA LEU A 256 13.85 10.00 -21.35
C LEU A 256 14.27 8.64 -20.79
N VAL A 257 13.58 8.13 -19.78
CA VAL A 257 13.72 6.74 -19.33
C VAL A 257 12.34 6.14 -19.33
#